data_AF-A0AAU5U9H4-F1
#
_entry.id   AF-A0AAU5U9H4-F1
#
_cell.length_a   1.000
_cell.length_b   1.000
_cell.length_c   1.000
_cell.angle_alpha   90.00
_cell.angle_beta   90.00
_cell.angle_gamma   90.00
#
_symmetry.space_group_name_H-M   'P 1'
#
loop_
_entity.id
_entity.type
_entity.pdbx_description
1 polymer ?
#
loop_
_entity_poly.entity_id
_entity_poly.type
_entity_poly.pdbx_seq_one_letter_code
_entity_poly.pdbx_strand_id
1 'polypeptide(L)'
;MSRQSVAKAHQKIQELSWEPAYHEPVSQYGTDYTFRKAQKKDPLKQVLRSYFPMQEEKDHRVYGASDGAIRGNMFRQVQERWLEWQKLFLSIIPLPEISAARAMPLLFRTVPNPELHNGQAIQMIDEVRHSTIQQNLKRLYMNNYIDPAGFNSSLRDFQSDYCGTIGRQFAEGFITGDAITAASIYLTIVAETAFTNTLFVAMPAEAAANGDYLLPTVFHSVQSDESRHISNGYATLLMALADEDNHQLLARDLRYAWWNNHRVVDAAIGTFIEYGTKDRRKDRESYAEMWRRWIYDDYYRSYLVPLEKYGLEIPHDLIEESWNQIWNKGYVHEVAQFFATGWLANYWRIDPMTDKDFEWFEYKYPGWYDKYGAWWENYNRLSTPNGHKPIVFEDVDYEYPHRCWTCMVPCLVREDMVMAKVDGQWRTYCHEMCKWTDETAFRPTYQGRQTPNMGKLIGHREWETLYHGWNWADVVSDMGFVRDDGKTMVAQPHLDLNPDKMWTLDHLRKCPPLASPNVLLNEMSDDERTAFAARYVKGGPAGRPAPADA
;
A
#
# COMPACT_ATOMS: atom_id res chain seq x y z
N MET A 1 11.47 42.99 -14.02
CA MET A 1 10.26 42.68 -14.81
C MET A 1 9.06 42.67 -13.87
N SER A 2 8.02 43.49 -14.14
CA SER A 2 6.87 43.63 -13.25
C SER A 2 6.15 42.29 -13.02
N ARG A 3 5.70 42.05 -11.78
CA ARG A 3 4.92 40.87 -11.39
C ARG A 3 3.58 40.90 -12.15
N GLN A 4 3.51 40.26 -13.31
CA GLN A 4 2.23 39.91 -13.91
C GLN A 4 1.41 39.11 -12.89
N SER A 5 0.13 39.41 -12.76
CA SER A 5 -0.79 38.69 -11.86
C SER A 5 -0.85 37.20 -12.26
N VAL A 6 -0.72 36.30 -11.28
CA VAL A 6 -0.87 34.84 -11.49
C VAL A 6 -2.19 34.52 -12.18
N ALA A 7 -3.28 35.19 -11.77
CA ALA A 7 -4.58 35.02 -12.40
C ALA A 7 -4.60 35.43 -13.87
N LYS A 8 -3.89 36.53 -14.24
CA LYS A 8 -3.77 36.95 -15.64
C LYS A 8 -2.92 35.99 -16.46
N ALA A 9 -1.87 35.41 -15.87
CA ALA A 9 -1.05 34.40 -16.53
C ALA A 9 -1.82 33.09 -16.71
N HIS A 10 -2.59 32.66 -15.71
CA HIS A 10 -3.43 31.46 -15.76
C HIS A 10 -4.50 31.55 -16.85
N GLN A 11 -5.16 32.71 -17.01
CA GLN A 11 -6.12 32.94 -18.09
C GLN A 11 -5.55 32.67 -19.50
N LYS A 12 -4.23 32.82 -19.69
CA LYS A 12 -3.59 32.52 -20.97
C LYS A 12 -3.54 31.03 -21.31
N ILE A 13 -3.66 30.13 -20.35
CA ILE A 13 -3.64 28.67 -20.59
C ILE A 13 -4.79 28.27 -21.51
N GLN A 14 -5.99 28.82 -21.29
CA GLN A 14 -7.13 28.59 -22.18
C GLN A 14 -6.86 29.07 -23.61
N GLU A 15 -6.21 30.24 -23.77
CA GLU A 15 -5.87 30.80 -25.09
C GLU A 15 -4.85 29.95 -25.87
N LEU A 16 -4.06 29.12 -25.19
CA LEU A 16 -3.08 28.22 -25.81
C LEU A 16 -3.70 26.90 -26.31
N SER A 17 -4.98 26.68 -26.05
CA SER A 17 -5.69 25.47 -26.48
C SER A 17 -6.35 25.69 -27.83
N TRP A 18 -6.33 24.68 -28.70
CA TRP A 18 -7.02 24.71 -29.98
C TRP A 18 -7.61 23.34 -30.32
N GLU A 19 -8.71 23.34 -31.07
CA GLU A 19 -9.24 22.13 -31.68
C GLU A 19 -8.52 21.88 -33.02
N PRO A 20 -7.87 20.72 -33.22
CA PRO A 20 -7.19 20.43 -34.49
C PRO A 20 -8.16 20.40 -35.68
N ALA A 21 -7.81 21.09 -36.77
CA ALA A 21 -8.64 21.17 -37.98
C ALA A 21 -8.15 20.26 -39.13
N TYR A 22 -6.97 19.64 -38.99
CA TYR A 22 -6.27 18.93 -40.06
C TYR A 22 -6.00 17.45 -39.75
N HIS A 23 -6.39 16.97 -38.58
CA HIS A 23 -6.37 15.55 -38.22
C HIS A 23 -7.33 15.28 -37.07
N GLU A 24 -7.82 14.04 -36.99
CA GLU A 24 -8.53 13.54 -35.81
C GLU A 24 -7.50 13.26 -34.70
N PRO A 25 -7.64 13.85 -33.50
CA PRO A 25 -6.75 13.56 -32.39
C PRO A 25 -6.73 12.07 -32.05
N VAL A 26 -5.54 11.48 -31.97
CA VAL A 26 -5.40 10.08 -31.55
C VAL A 26 -5.70 9.98 -30.05
N SER A 27 -6.71 9.19 -29.67
CA SER A 27 -6.88 8.79 -28.27
C SER A 27 -5.87 7.69 -27.93
N GLN A 28 -4.88 8.01 -27.11
CA GLN A 28 -3.83 7.06 -26.70
C GLN A 28 -4.26 6.22 -25.50
N TYR A 29 -5.10 6.78 -24.63
CA TYR A 29 -5.63 6.14 -23.43
C TYR A 29 -7.15 6.28 -23.45
N GLY A 30 -7.86 5.16 -23.34
CA GLY A 30 -9.31 5.16 -23.42
C GLY A 30 -9.97 5.40 -22.05
N THR A 31 -11.21 5.88 -22.11
CA THR A 31 -12.10 5.97 -20.96
C THR A 31 -13.54 5.68 -21.41
N ASP A 32 -14.29 5.05 -20.53
CA ASP A 32 -15.71 4.72 -20.63
C ASP A 32 -16.60 5.88 -20.11
N TYR A 33 -15.97 6.92 -19.55
CA TYR A 33 -16.62 8.12 -19.01
C TYR A 33 -16.94 9.15 -20.10
N THR A 34 -18.00 9.93 -19.88
CA THR A 34 -18.38 11.06 -20.74
C THR A 34 -18.36 12.38 -19.98
N PHE A 35 -18.06 13.49 -20.65
CA PHE A 35 -17.93 14.80 -20.01
C PHE A 35 -18.84 15.87 -20.65
N ARG A 36 -20.00 15.47 -21.18
CA ARG A 36 -20.86 16.33 -22.02
C ARG A 36 -21.46 17.50 -21.25
N LYS A 37 -21.67 17.32 -19.94
CA LYS A 37 -22.28 18.30 -19.02
C LYS A 37 -21.26 18.98 -18.09
N ALA A 38 -19.96 18.69 -18.27
CA ALA A 38 -18.92 19.15 -17.36
C ALA A 38 -18.71 20.67 -17.42
N GLN A 39 -18.66 21.32 -16.26
CA GLN A 39 -18.16 22.70 -16.17
C GLN A 39 -16.63 22.69 -16.18
N LYS A 40 -16.01 23.46 -17.07
CA LYS A 40 -14.55 23.56 -17.19
C LYS A 40 -14.03 24.66 -16.26
N LYS A 41 -13.67 24.30 -15.03
CA LYS A 41 -13.05 25.21 -14.04
C LYS A 41 -11.87 24.55 -13.36
N ASP A 42 -10.75 25.27 -13.24
CA ASP A 42 -9.64 24.92 -12.33
C ASP A 42 -9.76 25.69 -10.99
N PRO A 43 -9.86 25.00 -9.84
CA PRO A 43 -10.00 25.64 -8.54
C PRO A 43 -8.72 26.32 -8.01
N LEU A 44 -7.51 25.89 -8.40
CA LEU A 44 -6.26 26.36 -7.80
C LEU A 44 -5.50 27.38 -8.65
N LYS A 45 -5.79 27.48 -9.95
CA LYS A 45 -5.22 28.49 -10.86
C LYS A 45 -3.70 28.53 -10.87
N GLN A 46 -3.08 27.39 -11.10
CA GLN A 46 -1.63 27.24 -10.96
C GLN A 46 -0.86 27.66 -12.21
N VAL A 47 0.36 28.18 -12.05
CA VAL A 47 1.28 28.49 -13.17
C VAL A 47 2.71 28.09 -12.83
N LEU A 48 3.45 27.54 -13.80
CA LEU A 48 4.82 27.04 -13.59
C LEU A 48 5.79 28.08 -13.01
N ARG A 49 5.58 29.36 -13.34
CA ARG A 49 6.43 30.46 -12.85
C ARG A 49 6.41 30.62 -11.33
N SER A 50 5.28 30.34 -10.67
CA SER A 50 5.19 30.35 -9.20
C SER A 50 5.57 29.01 -8.58
N TYR A 51 5.48 27.92 -9.35
CA TYR A 51 5.75 26.57 -8.90
C TYR A 51 7.23 26.33 -8.57
N PHE A 52 8.14 26.58 -9.52
CA PHE A 52 9.56 26.22 -9.32
C PHE A 52 10.22 26.91 -8.11
N PRO A 53 10.07 28.23 -7.87
CA PRO A 53 10.65 28.86 -6.69
C PRO A 53 10.07 28.32 -5.37
N MET A 54 8.80 27.91 -5.36
CA MET A 54 8.16 27.31 -4.19
C MET A 54 8.77 25.93 -3.89
N GLN A 55 8.96 25.09 -4.92
CA GLN A 55 9.56 23.76 -4.73
C GLN A 55 11.05 23.85 -4.39
N GLU A 56 11.79 24.80 -4.98
CA GLU A 56 13.21 25.05 -4.66
C GLU A 56 13.42 25.37 -3.18
N GLU A 57 12.60 26.26 -2.60
CA GLU A 57 12.66 26.59 -1.17
C GLU A 57 12.39 25.37 -0.28
N LYS A 58 11.44 24.51 -0.66
CA LYS A 58 11.15 23.28 0.08
C LYS A 58 12.35 22.33 0.07
N ASP A 59 12.94 22.12 -1.09
CA ASP A 59 14.07 21.20 -1.27
C ASP A 59 15.32 21.70 -0.54
N HIS A 60 15.62 23.00 -0.59
CA HIS A 60 16.72 23.58 0.18
C HIS A 60 16.61 23.28 1.69
N ARG A 61 15.39 23.33 2.25
CA ARG A 61 15.17 23.00 3.67
C ARG A 61 15.36 21.51 3.95
N VAL A 62 14.86 20.63 3.09
CA VAL A 62 15.00 19.17 3.26
C VAL A 62 16.48 18.76 3.18
N TYR A 63 17.22 19.25 2.19
CA TYR A 63 18.64 18.92 2.05
C TYR A 63 19.49 19.55 3.16
N GLY A 64 19.18 20.77 3.61
CA GLY A 64 19.85 21.37 4.77
C GLY A 64 19.64 20.59 6.07
N ALA A 65 18.43 20.06 6.29
CA ALA A 65 18.14 19.18 7.43
C ALA A 65 18.85 17.83 7.31
N SER A 66 18.98 17.29 6.09
CA SER A 66 19.74 16.06 5.81
C SER A 66 21.21 16.20 6.23
N ASP A 67 21.86 17.30 5.86
CA ASP A 67 23.23 17.61 6.30
C ASP A 67 23.33 17.81 7.83
N GLY A 68 22.27 18.36 8.44
CA GLY A 68 22.13 18.48 9.88
C GLY A 68 22.11 17.12 10.58
N ALA A 69 21.28 16.18 10.10
CA ALA A 69 21.12 14.85 10.70
C ALA A 69 22.40 14.01 10.61
N ILE A 70 23.14 14.10 9.49
CA ILE A 70 24.45 13.46 9.33
C ILE A 70 25.44 14.00 10.36
N ARG A 71 25.58 15.33 10.46
CA ARG A 71 26.50 15.96 11.44
C ARG A 71 26.09 15.71 12.89
N GLY A 72 24.78 15.63 13.15
CA GLY A 72 24.19 15.36 14.47
C GLY A 72 24.23 13.87 14.86
N ASN A 73 24.73 13.00 14.00
CA ASN A 73 24.83 11.56 14.25
C ASN A 73 23.48 10.90 14.59
N MET A 74 22.40 11.36 13.94
CA MET A 74 21.03 10.88 14.17
C MET A 74 20.93 9.36 14.02
N PHE A 75 21.63 8.77 13.05
CA PHE A 75 21.53 7.35 12.70
C PHE A 75 22.02 6.39 13.79
N ARG A 76 22.76 6.87 14.79
CA ARG A 76 23.12 6.08 15.98
C ARG A 76 22.13 6.23 17.14
N GLN A 77 21.21 7.18 17.05
CA GLN A 77 20.26 7.53 18.11
C GLN A 77 18.84 7.08 17.77
N VAL A 78 18.52 7.01 16.48
CA VAL A 78 17.26 6.50 15.97
C VAL A 78 17.05 5.04 16.36
N GLN A 79 15.80 4.71 16.68
CA GLN A 79 15.45 3.38 17.12
C GLN A 79 15.52 2.37 15.95
N GLU A 80 16.19 1.25 16.18
CA GLU A 80 16.49 0.24 15.15
C GLU A 80 15.25 -0.49 14.60
N ARG A 81 14.28 -0.84 15.46
CA ARG A 81 13.00 -1.46 15.05
C ARG A 81 12.29 -0.55 14.04
N TRP A 82 12.25 0.76 14.30
CA TRP A 82 11.68 1.74 13.39
C TRP A 82 12.38 1.74 12.03
N LEU A 83 13.72 1.84 12.01
CA LEU A 83 14.47 1.88 10.75
C LEU A 83 14.40 0.59 9.95
N GLU A 84 14.27 -0.58 10.58
CA GLU A 84 14.04 -1.83 9.84
C GLU A 84 12.74 -1.79 9.06
N TRP A 85 11.64 -1.30 9.64
CA TRP A 85 10.39 -1.13 8.91
C TRP A 85 10.49 -0.08 7.78
N GLN A 86 11.44 0.86 7.88
CA GLN A 86 11.70 1.79 6.77
C GLN A 86 12.37 1.16 5.56
N LYS A 87 13.03 0.00 5.71
CA LYS A 87 13.49 -0.76 4.56
C LYS A 87 12.31 -1.16 3.68
N LEU A 88 11.23 -1.64 4.29
CA LEU A 88 10.00 -1.97 3.59
C LEU A 88 9.28 -0.71 3.10
N PHE A 89 9.01 0.26 3.97
CA PHE A 89 8.26 1.47 3.57
C PHE A 89 8.92 2.23 2.41
N LEU A 90 10.22 2.56 2.52
CA LEU A 90 10.96 3.32 1.51
C LEU A 90 11.36 2.50 0.27
N SER A 91 11.10 1.19 0.27
CA SER A 91 11.15 0.39 -0.95
C SER A 91 9.87 0.44 -1.76
N ILE A 92 8.72 0.46 -1.07
CA ILE A 92 7.39 0.51 -1.68
C ILE A 92 7.11 1.94 -2.13
N ILE A 93 7.06 2.89 -1.21
CA ILE A 93 6.41 4.19 -1.44
C ILE A 93 6.91 4.95 -2.68
N PRO A 94 8.20 4.94 -3.07
CA PRO A 94 8.64 5.64 -4.28
C PRO A 94 8.06 5.09 -5.59
N LEU A 95 7.56 3.84 -5.60
CA LEU A 95 6.94 3.20 -6.75
C LEU A 95 5.52 3.73 -7.01
N PRO A 96 4.60 3.78 -6.02
CA PRO A 96 3.37 4.55 -6.11
C PRO A 96 3.60 6.00 -6.57
N GLU A 97 4.57 6.72 -6.02
CA GLU A 97 4.86 8.11 -6.44
C GLU A 97 5.19 8.18 -7.95
N ILE A 98 6.17 7.40 -8.43
CA ILE A 98 6.52 7.45 -9.86
C ILE A 98 5.39 6.91 -10.75
N SER A 99 4.52 6.05 -10.22
CA SER A 99 3.32 5.59 -10.92
C SER A 99 2.26 6.68 -10.99
N ALA A 100 2.08 7.49 -9.93
CA ALA A 100 1.23 8.67 -9.94
C ALA A 100 1.73 9.71 -10.95
N ALA A 101 3.07 9.90 -11.04
CA ALA A 101 3.67 10.75 -12.08
C ALA A 101 3.25 10.27 -13.48
N ARG A 102 3.32 8.95 -13.70
CA ARG A 102 2.92 8.32 -14.97
C ARG A 102 1.42 8.32 -15.20
N ALA A 103 0.60 8.42 -14.16
CA ALA A 103 -0.85 8.46 -14.22
C ALA A 103 -1.38 9.80 -14.75
N MET A 104 -0.73 10.91 -14.40
CA MET A 104 -1.22 12.24 -14.79
C MET A 104 -1.38 12.44 -16.31
N PRO A 105 -0.43 12.03 -17.18
CA PRO A 105 -0.61 12.09 -18.62
C PRO A 105 -1.81 11.29 -19.18
N LEU A 106 -2.31 10.27 -18.47
CA LEU A 106 -3.51 9.53 -18.89
C LEU A 106 -4.75 10.45 -18.89
N LEU A 107 -4.73 11.51 -18.08
CA LEU A 107 -5.84 12.45 -17.94
C LEU A 107 -5.83 13.59 -18.97
N PHE A 108 -4.69 13.86 -19.62
CA PHE A 108 -4.52 15.02 -20.52
C PHE A 108 -5.43 14.98 -21.77
N ARG A 109 -5.84 13.80 -22.22
CA ARG A 109 -6.74 13.67 -23.39
C ARG A 109 -8.13 13.15 -23.03
N THR A 110 -8.33 12.69 -21.79
CA THR A 110 -9.60 12.13 -21.34
C THR A 110 -10.46 13.17 -20.62
N VAL A 111 -9.84 14.07 -19.84
CA VAL A 111 -10.55 15.16 -19.16
C VAL A 111 -10.56 16.40 -20.07
N PRO A 112 -11.71 16.91 -20.56
CA PRO A 112 -11.71 17.98 -21.56
C PRO A 112 -11.59 19.40 -20.95
N ASN A 113 -10.55 19.63 -20.14
CA ASN A 113 -10.29 20.90 -19.48
C ASN A 113 -8.79 21.28 -19.50
N PRO A 114 -8.38 22.20 -20.40
CA PRO A 114 -6.98 22.61 -20.52
C PRO A 114 -6.37 23.26 -19.28
N GLU A 115 -7.16 23.92 -18.45
CA GLU A 115 -6.65 24.48 -17.18
C GLU A 115 -6.24 23.35 -16.23
N LEU A 116 -7.05 22.29 -16.19
CA LEU A 116 -6.80 21.14 -15.35
C LEU A 116 -5.63 20.29 -15.87
N HIS A 117 -5.39 20.26 -17.18
CA HIS A 117 -4.17 19.63 -17.75
C HIS A 117 -2.89 20.26 -17.21
N ASN A 118 -2.89 21.58 -17.03
CA ASN A 118 -1.75 22.26 -16.41
C ASN A 118 -1.60 21.88 -14.92
N GLY A 119 -2.70 21.75 -14.17
CA GLY A 119 -2.68 21.24 -12.80
C GLY A 119 -2.15 19.80 -12.71
N GLN A 120 -2.58 18.92 -13.62
CA GLN A 120 -2.11 17.54 -13.72
C GLN A 120 -0.63 17.46 -14.14
N ALA A 121 -0.17 18.37 -15.03
CA ALA A 121 1.25 18.46 -15.39
C ALA A 121 2.12 18.92 -14.22
N ILE A 122 1.61 19.81 -13.35
CA ILE A 122 2.29 20.19 -12.12
C ILE A 122 2.35 19.01 -11.15
N GLN A 123 1.23 18.30 -10.97
CA GLN A 123 1.20 17.08 -10.16
C GLN A 123 2.22 16.05 -10.65
N MET A 124 2.31 15.82 -11.97
CA MET A 124 3.35 14.93 -12.53
C MET A 124 4.77 15.30 -12.08
N ILE A 125 5.10 16.61 -12.00
CA ILE A 125 6.41 17.07 -11.55
C ILE A 125 6.56 16.87 -10.03
N ASP A 126 5.49 17.12 -9.26
CA ASP A 126 5.45 16.82 -7.82
C ASP A 126 5.73 15.34 -7.56
N GLU A 127 5.11 14.42 -8.29
CA GLU A 127 5.30 12.99 -8.08
C GLU A 127 6.71 12.49 -8.46
N VAL A 128 7.33 13.10 -9.48
CA VAL A 128 8.76 12.86 -9.77
C VAL A 128 9.63 13.35 -8.61
N ARG A 129 9.31 14.53 -8.05
CA ARG A 129 9.97 15.03 -6.84
C ARG A 129 9.77 14.08 -5.66
N HIS A 130 8.56 13.59 -5.42
CA HIS A 130 8.24 12.68 -4.30
C HIS A 130 9.03 11.38 -4.40
N SER A 131 9.03 10.73 -5.56
CA SER A 131 9.82 9.51 -5.77
C SER A 131 11.31 9.76 -5.55
N THR A 132 11.86 10.84 -6.11
CA THR A 132 13.30 11.13 -6.01
C THR A 132 13.74 11.54 -4.61
N ILE A 133 12.97 12.34 -3.88
CA ILE A 133 13.31 12.78 -2.53
C ILE A 133 13.21 11.63 -1.51
N GLN A 134 12.22 10.75 -1.66
CA GLN A 134 12.08 9.55 -0.83
C GLN A 134 13.19 8.52 -1.13
N GLN A 135 13.61 8.36 -2.39
CA GLN A 135 14.77 7.54 -2.74
C GLN A 135 16.07 8.13 -2.20
N ASN A 136 16.20 9.46 -2.17
CA ASN A 136 17.33 10.12 -1.52
C ASN A 136 17.36 9.83 -0.01
N LEU A 137 16.20 9.91 0.66
CA LEU A 137 16.08 9.53 2.07
C LEU A 137 16.53 8.09 2.31
N LYS A 138 16.04 7.15 1.48
CA LYS A 138 16.49 5.75 1.55
C LYS A 138 18.00 5.61 1.40
N ARG A 139 18.60 6.33 0.43
CA ARG A 139 20.05 6.34 0.24
C ARG A 139 20.80 6.86 1.46
N LEU A 140 20.26 7.89 2.14
CA LEU A 140 20.85 8.38 3.39
C LEU A 140 20.79 7.31 4.49
N TYR A 141 19.68 6.58 4.60
CA TYR A 141 19.53 5.51 5.59
C TYR A 141 20.51 4.37 5.29
N MET A 142 20.57 3.94 4.03
CA MET A 142 21.54 2.96 3.54
C MET A 142 22.99 3.33 3.89
N ASN A 143 23.37 4.60 3.73
CA ASN A 143 24.77 5.00 3.92
C ASN A 143 25.18 5.17 5.40
N ASN A 144 24.23 5.36 6.31
CA ASN A 144 24.53 5.80 7.67
C ASN A 144 23.94 4.93 8.78
N TYR A 145 22.92 4.13 8.49
CA TYR A 145 22.37 3.18 9.45
C TYR A 145 23.31 1.99 9.66
N ILE A 146 23.28 1.39 10.85
CA ILE A 146 24.19 0.31 11.24
C ILE A 146 24.01 -0.98 10.41
N ASP A 147 22.80 -1.21 9.89
CA ASP A 147 22.50 -2.37 9.05
C ASP A 147 21.97 -1.93 7.67
N PRO A 148 22.86 -1.68 6.70
CA PRO A 148 22.47 -1.21 5.36
C PRO A 148 21.81 -2.30 4.50
N ALA A 149 21.93 -3.57 4.89
CA ALA A 149 21.39 -4.70 4.14
C ALA A 149 19.86 -4.58 4.05
N GLY A 150 19.33 -4.70 2.83
CA GLY A 150 17.91 -4.48 2.52
C GLY A 150 17.64 -3.09 1.96
N PHE A 151 18.24 -2.03 2.51
CA PHE A 151 18.15 -0.71 1.87
C PHE A 151 18.88 -0.71 0.51
N ASN A 152 20.04 -1.37 0.45
CA ASN A 152 20.90 -1.45 -0.74
C ASN A 152 20.34 -2.32 -1.89
N SER A 153 19.44 -3.26 -1.58
CA SER A 153 18.94 -4.24 -2.55
C SER A 153 17.44 -4.14 -2.83
N SER A 154 16.67 -3.50 -1.94
CA SER A 154 15.19 -3.44 -1.99
C SER A 154 14.57 -3.09 -3.35
N LEU A 155 15.21 -2.24 -4.16
CA LEU A 155 14.66 -1.89 -5.49
C LEU A 155 14.79 -3.02 -6.52
N ARG A 156 15.89 -3.78 -6.48
CA ARG A 156 16.09 -4.94 -7.34
C ARG A 156 15.14 -6.06 -6.92
N ASP A 157 14.99 -6.22 -5.61
CA ASP A 157 14.35 -7.40 -5.05
C ASP A 157 12.83 -7.24 -4.85
N PHE A 158 12.31 -6.03 -5.05
CA PHE A 158 10.90 -5.67 -4.82
C PHE A 158 9.91 -6.65 -5.46
N GLN A 159 10.18 -7.09 -6.68
CA GLN A 159 9.25 -7.95 -7.41
C GLN A 159 9.22 -9.42 -6.93
N SER A 160 10.10 -9.79 -6.00
CA SER A 160 10.43 -11.18 -5.71
C SER A 160 9.77 -11.72 -4.44
N ASP A 161 9.08 -10.88 -3.65
CA ASP A 161 8.46 -11.28 -2.38
C ASP A 161 6.97 -10.91 -2.28
N TYR A 162 6.35 -11.26 -1.14
CA TYR A 162 4.95 -10.94 -0.89
C TYR A 162 4.70 -9.43 -0.77
N CYS A 163 5.66 -8.67 -0.26
CA CYS A 163 5.51 -7.27 0.05
C CYS A 163 5.52 -6.41 -1.20
N GLY A 164 6.45 -6.64 -2.11
CA GLY A 164 6.49 -5.88 -3.34
C GLY A 164 5.50 -6.37 -4.39
N THR A 165 5.00 -7.61 -4.33
CA THR A 165 3.78 -7.97 -5.11
C THR A 165 2.53 -7.20 -4.63
N ILE A 166 2.39 -6.97 -3.31
CA ILE A 166 1.34 -6.09 -2.75
C ILE A 166 1.55 -4.63 -3.17
N GLY A 167 2.77 -4.10 -2.99
CA GLY A 167 3.10 -2.72 -3.36
C GLY A 167 2.98 -2.47 -4.86
N ARG A 168 3.32 -3.46 -5.71
CA ARG A 168 3.12 -3.40 -7.16
C ARG A 168 1.64 -3.37 -7.53
N GLN A 169 0.81 -4.22 -6.92
CA GLN A 169 -0.65 -4.17 -7.14
C GLN A 169 -1.23 -2.80 -6.81
N PHE A 170 -0.76 -2.18 -5.72
CA PHE A 170 -1.17 -0.84 -5.34
C PHE A 170 -0.75 0.22 -6.38
N ALA A 171 0.53 0.24 -6.76
CA ALA A 171 1.08 1.21 -7.70
C ALA A 171 0.55 1.05 -9.14
N GLU A 172 0.40 -0.19 -9.63
CA GLU A 172 -0.12 -0.47 -10.97
C GLU A 172 -1.59 -0.10 -11.10
N GLY A 173 -2.34 -0.07 -9.99
CA GLY A 173 -3.71 0.46 -9.93
C GLY A 173 -3.82 1.93 -10.36
N PHE A 174 -2.74 2.71 -10.28
CA PHE A 174 -2.71 4.12 -10.71
C PHE A 174 -2.64 4.30 -12.22
N ILE A 175 -2.18 3.28 -12.94
CA ILE A 175 -1.82 3.38 -14.37
C ILE A 175 -2.46 2.32 -15.26
N THR A 176 -3.28 1.42 -14.70
CA THR A 176 -3.84 0.27 -15.42
C THR A 176 -5.36 0.29 -15.42
N GLY A 177 -5.95 0.17 -16.60
CA GLY A 177 -7.40 0.19 -16.82
C GLY A 177 -7.87 1.52 -17.39
N ASP A 178 -9.13 1.85 -17.15
CA ASP A 178 -9.73 3.10 -17.59
C ASP A 178 -8.99 4.29 -16.96
N ALA A 179 -8.65 5.29 -17.77
CA ALA A 179 -7.87 6.44 -17.33
C ALA A 179 -8.51 7.17 -16.13
N ILE A 180 -9.83 7.30 -16.08
CA ILE A 180 -10.54 7.95 -14.98
C ILE A 180 -10.56 7.05 -13.75
N THR A 181 -10.81 5.75 -13.91
CA THR A 181 -10.75 4.81 -12.79
C THR A 181 -9.37 4.81 -12.15
N ALA A 182 -8.30 4.69 -12.94
CA ALA A 182 -6.94 4.53 -12.45
C ALA A 182 -6.36 5.84 -11.91
N ALA A 183 -6.29 6.87 -12.75
CA ALA A 183 -5.58 8.11 -12.42
C ALA A 183 -6.43 9.10 -11.62
N SER A 184 -7.76 8.98 -11.59
CA SER A 184 -8.63 9.84 -10.78
C SER A 184 -9.25 9.12 -9.60
N ILE A 185 -10.13 8.13 -9.83
CA ILE A 185 -10.91 7.52 -8.73
C ILE A 185 -10.00 6.75 -7.76
N TYR A 186 -9.12 5.90 -8.28
CA TYR A 186 -8.24 5.08 -7.46
C TYR A 186 -7.12 5.91 -6.81
N LEU A 187 -6.40 6.70 -7.60
CA LEU A 187 -5.29 7.53 -7.15
C LEU A 187 -5.79 8.76 -6.38
N THR A 188 -6.27 9.79 -7.07
CA THR A 188 -6.50 11.09 -6.43
C THR A 188 -7.65 11.11 -5.43
N ILE A 189 -8.77 10.44 -5.74
CA ILE A 189 -10.00 10.51 -4.93
C ILE A 189 -9.92 9.58 -3.72
N VAL A 190 -9.25 8.44 -3.83
CA VAL A 190 -9.15 7.48 -2.73
C VAL A 190 -7.74 7.46 -2.14
N ALA A 191 -6.71 7.05 -2.88
CA ALA A 191 -5.36 6.90 -2.31
C ALA A 191 -4.85 8.21 -1.69
N GLU A 192 -4.86 9.30 -2.47
CA GLU A 192 -4.34 10.60 -2.03
C GLU A 192 -5.30 11.28 -1.05
N THR A 193 -6.59 11.37 -1.37
CA THR A 193 -7.50 12.16 -0.52
C THR A 193 -7.84 11.44 0.80
N ALA A 194 -7.99 10.11 0.80
CA ALA A 194 -8.31 9.37 2.03
C ALA A 194 -7.05 9.09 2.85
N PHE A 195 -6.05 8.46 2.25
CA PHE A 195 -4.99 7.80 3.00
C PHE A 195 -3.73 8.64 3.22
N THR A 196 -3.52 9.73 2.47
CA THR A 196 -2.32 10.57 2.61
C THR A 196 -2.11 11.08 4.03
N ASN A 197 -3.16 11.41 4.79
CA ASN A 197 -2.96 11.80 6.20
C ASN A 197 -2.35 10.67 7.06
N THR A 198 -2.70 9.41 6.81
CA THR A 198 -2.08 8.28 7.49
C THR A 198 -0.62 8.09 7.07
N LEU A 199 -0.29 8.29 5.79
CA LEU A 199 1.09 8.17 5.29
C LEU A 199 1.99 9.36 5.65
N PHE A 200 1.47 10.58 5.66
CA PHE A 200 2.27 11.81 5.68
C PHE A 200 2.07 12.67 6.94
N VAL A 201 1.23 12.23 7.87
CA VAL A 201 1.12 12.82 9.21
C VAL A 201 1.38 11.78 10.29
N ALA A 202 0.75 10.60 10.21
CA ALA A 202 0.94 9.55 11.21
C ALA A 202 2.36 8.97 11.21
N MET A 203 2.87 8.53 10.05
CA MET A 203 4.23 8.00 9.93
C MET A 203 5.30 9.02 10.37
N PRO A 204 5.26 10.30 9.98
CA PRO A 204 6.11 11.34 10.56
C PRO A 204 6.02 11.47 12.08
N ALA A 205 4.82 11.42 12.66
CA ALA A 205 4.66 11.50 14.11
C ALA A 205 5.38 10.33 14.82
N GLU A 206 5.21 9.12 14.30
CA GLU A 206 5.91 7.92 14.80
C GLU A 206 7.42 7.96 14.56
N ALA A 207 7.86 8.48 13.41
CA ALA A 207 9.27 8.66 13.13
C ALA A 207 9.93 9.55 14.18
N ALA A 208 9.33 10.70 14.44
CA ALA A 208 9.84 11.63 15.45
C ALA A 208 9.86 10.99 16.86
N ALA A 209 8.84 10.21 17.22
CA ALA A 209 8.79 9.49 18.48
C ALA A 209 9.90 8.43 18.64
N ASN A 210 10.41 7.89 17.52
CA ASN A 210 11.50 6.92 17.48
C ASN A 210 12.88 7.55 17.16
N GLY A 211 12.99 8.89 17.19
CA GLY A 211 14.25 9.59 16.97
C GLY A 211 14.66 9.73 15.50
N ASP A 212 13.74 9.46 14.56
CA ASP A 212 13.92 9.73 13.13
C ASP A 212 13.37 11.13 12.81
N TYR A 213 14.28 12.06 12.55
CA TYR A 213 13.95 13.45 12.20
C TYR A 213 13.95 13.70 10.68
N LEU A 214 14.46 12.76 9.87
CA LEU A 214 14.55 12.94 8.43
C LEU A 214 13.27 12.50 7.73
N LEU A 215 12.65 11.41 8.14
CA LEU A 215 11.35 11.01 7.57
C LEU A 215 10.31 12.12 7.75
N PRO A 216 10.09 12.72 8.94
CA PRO A 216 9.16 13.83 9.09
C PRO A 216 9.49 15.02 8.19
N THR A 217 10.78 15.35 8.07
CA THR A 217 11.25 16.47 7.25
C THR A 217 10.90 16.27 5.77
N VAL A 218 11.16 15.06 5.25
CA VAL A 218 10.87 14.72 3.85
C VAL A 218 9.36 14.62 3.64
N PHE A 219 8.65 13.86 4.48
CA PHE A 219 7.24 13.53 4.26
C PHE A 219 6.31 14.71 4.52
N HIS A 220 6.60 15.62 5.46
CA HIS A 220 5.83 16.87 5.57
C HIS A 220 6.10 17.82 4.41
N SER A 221 7.29 17.77 3.81
CA SER A 221 7.58 18.52 2.58
C SER A 221 6.77 18.00 1.39
N VAL A 222 6.67 16.68 1.26
CA VAL A 222 5.80 15.99 0.28
C VAL A 222 4.32 16.31 0.54
N GLN A 223 3.85 16.18 1.79
CA GLN A 223 2.46 16.49 2.17
C GLN A 223 1.99 17.89 1.76
N SER A 224 2.89 18.87 1.75
CA SER A 224 2.57 20.24 1.34
C SER A 224 2.22 20.36 -0.16
N ASP A 225 2.51 19.34 -0.96
CA ASP A 225 2.18 19.24 -2.38
C ASP A 225 0.81 18.60 -2.61
N GLU A 226 0.44 17.63 -1.79
CA GLU A 226 -0.79 16.82 -1.85
C GLU A 226 -2.09 17.63 -1.92
N SER A 227 -2.13 18.82 -1.31
CA SER A 227 -3.29 19.72 -1.41
C SER A 227 -3.64 20.11 -2.85
N ARG A 228 -2.63 20.16 -3.74
CA ARG A 228 -2.80 20.39 -5.17
C ARG A 228 -3.42 19.19 -5.87
N HIS A 229 -3.00 18.00 -5.45
CA HIS A 229 -3.39 16.72 -6.04
C HIS A 229 -4.84 16.39 -5.71
N ILE A 230 -5.22 16.56 -4.44
CA ILE A 230 -6.61 16.48 -3.97
C ILE A 230 -7.53 17.42 -4.76
N SER A 231 -7.04 18.63 -5.07
CA SER A 231 -7.82 19.61 -5.84
C SER A 231 -7.97 19.21 -7.31
N ASN A 232 -6.95 18.62 -7.93
CA ASN A 232 -7.02 18.07 -9.28
C ASN A 232 -8.02 16.91 -9.35
N GLY A 233 -7.96 16.01 -8.36
CA GLY A 233 -8.90 14.90 -8.22
C GLY A 233 -10.33 15.40 -8.08
N TYR A 234 -10.58 16.29 -7.13
CA TYR A 234 -11.91 16.85 -6.89
C TYR A 234 -12.50 17.54 -8.12
N ALA A 235 -11.70 18.33 -8.85
CA ALA A 235 -12.15 18.95 -10.10
C ALA A 235 -12.51 17.91 -11.17
N THR A 236 -11.69 16.86 -11.32
CA THR A 236 -11.95 15.75 -12.26
C THR A 236 -13.23 15.00 -11.89
N LEU A 237 -13.42 14.67 -10.61
CA LEU A 237 -14.61 13.99 -10.12
C LEU A 237 -15.88 14.81 -10.34
N LEU A 238 -15.88 16.11 -10.03
CA LEU A 238 -17.04 16.97 -10.28
C LEU A 238 -17.38 17.08 -11.78
N MET A 239 -16.36 17.11 -12.64
CA MET A 239 -16.58 17.09 -14.09
C MET A 239 -17.22 15.78 -14.56
N ALA A 240 -16.76 14.64 -14.04
CA ALA A 240 -17.34 13.33 -14.35
C ALA A 240 -18.76 13.19 -13.79
N LEU A 241 -18.98 13.63 -12.55
CA LEU A 241 -20.24 13.51 -11.83
C LEU A 241 -21.37 14.37 -12.43
N ALA A 242 -21.02 15.45 -13.14
CA ALA A 242 -21.97 16.31 -13.83
C ALA A 242 -22.71 15.63 -14.99
N ASP A 243 -22.18 14.52 -15.54
CA ASP A 243 -22.84 13.70 -16.56
C ASP A 243 -23.45 12.47 -15.86
N GLU A 244 -24.78 12.42 -15.71
CA GLU A 244 -25.43 11.35 -14.93
C GLU A 244 -25.23 9.97 -15.54
N ASP A 245 -24.93 9.90 -16.84
CA ASP A 245 -24.56 8.64 -17.48
C ASP A 245 -23.34 8.01 -16.79
N ASN A 246 -22.45 8.77 -16.15
CA ASN A 246 -21.29 8.23 -15.44
C ASN A 246 -21.60 7.62 -14.07
N HIS A 247 -22.78 7.82 -13.48
CA HIS A 247 -23.07 7.44 -12.09
C HIS A 247 -22.83 5.96 -11.83
N GLN A 248 -23.20 5.09 -12.76
CA GLN A 248 -22.94 3.64 -12.66
C GLN A 248 -21.44 3.31 -12.62
N LEU A 249 -20.60 4.01 -13.41
CA LEU A 249 -19.16 3.80 -13.40
C LEU A 249 -18.54 4.36 -12.12
N LEU A 250 -18.95 5.55 -11.70
CA LEU A 250 -18.46 6.17 -10.46
C LEU A 250 -18.74 5.28 -9.24
N ALA A 251 -19.95 4.73 -9.14
CA ALA A 251 -20.32 3.80 -8.06
C ALA A 251 -19.45 2.53 -8.09
N ARG A 252 -19.27 1.92 -9.27
CA ARG A 252 -18.40 0.74 -9.45
C ARG A 252 -16.95 1.04 -9.04
N ASP A 253 -16.41 2.12 -9.58
CA ASP A 253 -15.00 2.45 -9.46
C ASP A 253 -14.65 2.90 -8.05
N LEU A 254 -15.55 3.63 -7.37
CA LEU A 254 -15.36 4.04 -5.98
C LEU A 254 -15.37 2.82 -5.03
N ARG A 255 -16.25 1.84 -5.27
CA ARG A 255 -16.26 0.57 -4.51
C ARG A 255 -14.94 -0.19 -4.65
N TYR A 256 -14.45 -0.33 -5.88
CA TYR A 256 -13.16 -0.98 -6.16
C TYR A 256 -11.99 -0.21 -5.50
N ALA A 257 -11.91 1.09 -5.78
CA ALA A 257 -10.84 1.96 -5.32
C ALA A 257 -10.77 1.97 -3.80
N TRP A 258 -11.90 2.19 -3.12
CA TRP A 258 -11.99 2.17 -1.67
C TRP A 258 -11.46 0.86 -1.09
N TRP A 259 -12.04 -0.27 -1.52
CA TRP A 259 -11.73 -1.57 -0.92
C TRP A 259 -10.27 -1.96 -1.14
N ASN A 260 -9.74 -1.78 -2.35
CA ASN A 260 -8.36 -2.14 -2.64
C ASN A 260 -7.36 -1.29 -1.85
N ASN A 261 -7.59 0.04 -1.78
CA ASN A 261 -6.76 0.95 -0.99
C ASN A 261 -6.80 0.59 0.50
N HIS A 262 -7.98 0.39 1.09
CA HIS A 262 -8.14 -0.08 2.47
C HIS A 262 -7.31 -1.34 2.73
N ARG A 263 -7.42 -2.35 1.86
CA ARG A 263 -6.67 -3.59 2.05
C ARG A 263 -5.17 -3.36 2.06
N VAL A 264 -4.64 -2.62 1.09
CA VAL A 264 -3.18 -2.48 0.96
C VAL A 264 -2.60 -1.48 1.97
N VAL A 265 -3.19 -0.29 2.08
CA VAL A 265 -2.65 0.79 2.90
C VAL A 265 -2.76 0.44 4.38
N ASP A 266 -3.90 -0.06 4.84
CA ASP A 266 -4.10 -0.32 6.27
C ASP A 266 -3.24 -1.51 6.73
N ALA A 267 -3.02 -2.50 5.85
CA ALA A 267 -2.08 -3.58 6.09
C ALA A 267 -0.65 -3.06 6.32
N ALA A 268 -0.17 -2.16 5.47
CA ALA A 268 1.18 -1.63 5.58
C ALA A 268 1.31 -0.61 6.72
N ILE A 269 0.57 0.50 6.62
CA ILE A 269 0.73 1.67 7.49
C ILE A 269 0.27 1.37 8.92
N GLY A 270 -0.84 0.65 9.09
CA GLY A 270 -1.27 0.21 10.42
C GLY A 270 -0.20 -0.64 11.11
N THR A 271 0.40 -1.58 10.37
CA THR A 271 1.48 -2.42 10.92
C THR A 271 2.72 -1.61 11.26
N PHE A 272 3.16 -0.68 10.41
CA PHE A 272 4.36 0.11 10.67
C PHE A 272 4.19 1.02 11.89
N ILE A 273 3.03 1.67 12.01
CA ILE A 273 2.71 2.56 13.12
C ILE A 273 2.67 1.79 14.44
N GLU A 274 2.15 0.57 14.48
CA GLU A 274 1.95 -0.13 15.75
C GLU A 274 3.10 -1.07 16.13
N TYR A 275 3.62 -1.82 15.17
CA TYR A 275 4.65 -2.84 15.37
C TYR A 275 6.05 -2.38 15.02
N GLY A 276 6.20 -1.25 14.30
CA GLY A 276 7.52 -0.69 14.00
C GLY A 276 8.04 0.28 15.05
N THR A 277 7.15 0.91 15.81
CA THR A 277 7.50 1.86 16.88
C THR A 277 7.91 1.13 18.18
N LYS A 278 8.76 1.77 18.99
CA LYS A 278 8.93 1.44 20.43
C LYS A 278 8.27 2.47 21.34
N ASP A 279 7.58 3.47 20.80
CA ASP A 279 6.77 4.38 21.61
C ASP A 279 5.52 3.65 22.12
N ARG A 280 5.46 3.50 23.45
CA ARG A 280 4.39 2.82 24.19
C ARG A 280 3.71 3.74 25.21
N ARG A 281 3.81 5.06 25.01
CA ARG A 281 3.00 6.03 25.75
C ARG A 281 1.50 5.70 25.60
N LYS A 282 0.75 5.74 26.70
CA LYS A 282 -0.67 5.33 26.72
C LYS A 282 -1.60 6.39 26.10
N ASP A 283 -1.19 7.65 26.09
CA ASP A 283 -1.88 8.79 25.48
C ASP A 283 -1.64 8.93 23.97
N ARG A 284 -0.70 8.15 23.41
CA ARG A 284 -0.50 8.01 21.97
C ARG A 284 -1.74 7.38 21.32
N GLU A 285 -2.21 7.91 20.19
CA GLU A 285 -3.28 7.28 19.41
C GLU A 285 -2.82 5.92 18.85
N SER A 286 -3.72 4.94 18.87
CA SER A 286 -3.62 3.70 18.10
C SER A 286 -3.95 3.96 16.63
N TYR A 287 -3.60 3.01 15.76
CA TYR A 287 -3.94 3.13 14.36
C TYR A 287 -5.45 3.20 14.13
N ALA A 288 -6.24 2.44 14.89
CA ALA A 288 -7.70 2.49 14.83
C ALA A 288 -8.26 3.88 15.20
N GLU A 289 -7.73 4.52 16.25
CA GLU A 289 -8.12 5.89 16.62
C GLU A 289 -7.77 6.90 15.52
N MET A 290 -6.57 6.80 14.93
CA MET A 290 -6.14 7.62 13.81
C MET A 290 -7.02 7.42 12.56
N TRP A 291 -7.35 6.17 12.24
CA TRP A 291 -8.22 5.80 11.13
C TRP A 291 -9.61 6.40 11.32
N ARG A 292 -10.19 6.32 12.52
CA ARG A 292 -11.50 6.93 12.80
C ARG A 292 -11.48 8.43 12.58
N ARG A 293 -10.41 9.12 12.98
CA ARG A 293 -10.32 10.57 12.81
C ARG A 293 -10.13 10.97 11.34
N TRP A 294 -9.10 10.45 10.68
CA TRP A 294 -8.73 10.91 9.33
C TRP A 294 -9.54 10.26 8.22
N ILE A 295 -9.78 8.95 8.31
CA ILE A 295 -10.48 8.22 7.26
C ILE A 295 -11.99 8.37 7.42
N TYR A 296 -12.50 8.15 8.64
CA TYR A 296 -13.93 8.19 8.86
C TYR A 296 -14.47 9.62 8.96
N ASP A 297 -13.94 10.47 9.83
CA ASP A 297 -14.49 11.83 10.03
C ASP A 297 -14.08 12.82 8.92
N ASP A 298 -12.80 12.89 8.56
CA ASP A 298 -12.33 13.86 7.56
C ASP A 298 -12.67 13.43 6.12
N TYR A 299 -12.29 12.21 5.72
CA TYR A 299 -12.53 11.75 4.34
C TYR A 299 -13.98 11.32 4.11
N TYR A 300 -14.47 10.30 4.81
CA TYR A 300 -15.78 9.75 4.53
C TYR A 300 -16.91 10.76 4.83
N ARG A 301 -17.00 11.26 6.06
CA ARG A 301 -18.11 12.13 6.46
C ARG A 301 -18.03 13.54 5.87
N SER A 302 -16.85 14.13 5.82
CA SER A 302 -16.70 15.54 5.44
C SER A 302 -16.42 15.73 3.95
N TYR A 303 -15.82 14.75 3.26
CA TYR A 303 -15.50 14.84 1.84
C TYR A 303 -16.46 14.02 0.96
N LEU A 304 -16.66 12.72 1.23
CA LEU A 304 -17.47 11.84 0.38
C LEU A 304 -18.99 12.04 0.53
N VAL A 305 -19.53 11.95 1.75
CA VAL A 305 -20.99 12.05 1.99
C VAL A 305 -21.63 13.30 1.37
N PRO A 306 -21.01 14.50 1.43
CA PRO A 306 -21.59 15.67 0.78
C PRO A 306 -21.75 15.56 -0.74
N LEU A 307 -21.09 14.61 -1.41
CA LEU A 307 -21.19 14.38 -2.85
C LEU A 307 -22.46 13.60 -3.24
N GLU A 308 -23.16 12.96 -2.29
CA GLU A 308 -24.44 12.30 -2.55
C GLU A 308 -25.49 13.27 -3.10
N LYS A 309 -25.45 14.54 -2.67
CA LYS A 309 -26.36 15.59 -3.19
C LYS A 309 -26.16 15.89 -4.68
N TYR A 310 -25.05 15.44 -5.25
CA TYR A 310 -24.74 15.54 -6.68
C TYR A 310 -24.94 14.20 -7.43
N GLY A 311 -25.50 13.17 -6.77
CA GLY A 311 -25.83 11.88 -7.36
C GLY A 311 -24.75 10.81 -7.25
N LEU A 312 -23.66 11.04 -6.49
CA LEU A 312 -22.65 10.02 -6.26
C LEU A 312 -23.15 8.99 -5.23
N GLU A 313 -23.15 7.71 -5.58
CA GLU A 313 -23.45 6.63 -4.65
C GLU A 313 -22.20 6.28 -3.82
N ILE A 314 -22.24 6.58 -2.52
CA ILE A 314 -21.12 6.32 -1.61
C ILE A 314 -21.19 4.88 -1.08
N PRO A 315 -20.07 4.13 -1.05
CA PRO A 315 -20.06 2.75 -0.55
C PRO A 315 -20.00 2.69 0.99
N HIS A 316 -21.04 3.21 1.65
CA HIS A 316 -21.14 3.26 3.12
C HIS A 316 -20.90 1.89 3.77
N ASP A 317 -21.46 0.84 3.18
CA ASP A 317 -21.32 -0.55 3.63
C ASP A 317 -19.85 -0.99 3.70
N LEU A 318 -19.04 -0.61 2.70
CA LEU A 318 -17.63 -0.97 2.64
C LEU A 318 -16.78 -0.14 3.58
N ILE A 319 -17.17 1.11 3.86
CA ILE A 319 -16.47 1.98 4.80
C ILE A 319 -16.69 1.46 6.23
N GLU A 320 -17.92 1.08 6.58
CA GLU A 320 -18.21 0.44 7.86
C GLU A 320 -17.54 -0.94 7.98
N GLU A 321 -17.53 -1.72 6.91
CA GLU A 321 -16.84 -3.01 6.92
C GLU A 321 -15.32 -2.83 7.04
N SER A 322 -14.71 -1.83 6.41
CA SER A 322 -13.29 -1.52 6.62
C SER A 322 -12.97 -1.20 8.08
N TRP A 323 -13.85 -0.47 8.78
CA TRP A 323 -13.72 -0.25 10.21
C TRP A 323 -13.88 -1.54 11.02
N ASN A 324 -14.88 -2.36 10.68
CA ASN A 324 -15.13 -3.66 11.30
C ASN A 324 -13.92 -4.60 11.17
N GLN A 325 -13.26 -4.61 10.00
CA GLN A 325 -12.03 -5.35 9.73
C GLN A 325 -10.91 -4.93 10.70
N ILE A 326 -10.68 -3.63 10.85
CA ILE A 326 -9.61 -3.09 11.71
C ILE A 326 -9.92 -3.38 13.18
N TRP A 327 -11.11 -3.01 13.64
CA TRP A 327 -11.43 -2.99 15.07
C TRP A 327 -11.86 -4.35 15.62
N ASN A 328 -12.86 -4.99 15.00
CA ASN A 328 -13.44 -6.22 15.53
C ASN A 328 -12.69 -7.47 15.06
N LYS A 329 -12.28 -7.48 13.79
CA LYS A 329 -11.60 -8.63 13.15
C LYS A 329 -10.07 -8.58 13.26
N GLY A 330 -9.52 -7.52 13.83
CA GLY A 330 -8.09 -7.40 14.14
C GLY A 330 -7.16 -7.33 12.92
N TYR A 331 -7.64 -6.82 11.79
CA TYR A 331 -6.95 -6.91 10.49
C TYR A 331 -5.47 -6.50 10.52
N VAL A 332 -5.14 -5.38 11.16
CA VAL A 332 -3.75 -4.90 11.27
C VAL A 332 -2.87 -5.87 12.07
N HIS A 333 -3.42 -6.49 13.12
CA HIS A 333 -2.70 -7.45 13.95
C HIS A 333 -2.49 -8.79 13.24
N GLU A 334 -3.48 -9.23 12.44
CA GLU A 334 -3.33 -10.40 11.57
C GLU A 334 -2.23 -10.17 10.52
N VAL A 335 -2.15 -8.96 9.94
CA VAL A 335 -1.09 -8.60 8.99
C VAL A 335 0.29 -8.61 9.66
N ALA A 336 0.39 -8.06 10.87
CA ALA A 336 1.65 -8.06 11.62
C ALA A 336 2.14 -9.48 11.93
N GLN A 337 1.24 -10.37 12.35
CA GLN A 337 1.55 -11.79 12.54
C GLN A 337 1.99 -12.46 11.23
N PHE A 338 1.33 -12.17 10.11
CA PHE A 338 1.72 -12.70 8.80
C PHE A 338 3.11 -12.25 8.39
N PHE A 339 3.44 -10.96 8.51
CA PHE A 339 4.77 -10.45 8.19
C PHE A 339 5.87 -11.07 9.06
N ALA A 340 5.58 -11.24 10.35
CA ALA A 340 6.51 -11.88 11.27
C ALA A 340 6.62 -13.38 11.01
N THR A 341 5.53 -14.08 10.67
CA THR A 341 5.58 -15.50 10.29
C THR A 341 6.42 -15.72 9.03
N GLY A 342 6.17 -14.90 8.01
CA GLY A 342 6.82 -14.97 6.70
C GLY A 342 8.21 -14.34 6.65
N TRP A 343 8.83 -14.01 7.79
CA TRP A 343 10.03 -13.14 7.85
C TRP A 343 11.18 -13.58 6.94
N LEU A 344 11.30 -14.88 6.68
CA LEU A 344 12.34 -15.46 5.85
C LEU A 344 12.26 -15.06 4.36
N ALA A 345 11.14 -14.51 3.92
CA ALA A 345 10.96 -13.93 2.60
C ALA A 345 11.16 -12.40 2.57
N ASN A 346 11.71 -11.81 3.65
CA ASN A 346 11.87 -10.36 3.76
C ASN A 346 13.28 -9.91 3.35
N TYR A 347 13.40 -8.61 3.08
CA TYR A 347 14.69 -7.88 3.04
C TYR A 347 14.83 -6.89 4.21
N TRP A 348 14.09 -7.12 5.30
CA TRP A 348 14.21 -6.36 6.55
C TRP A 348 14.08 -7.28 7.76
N ARG A 349 14.47 -6.80 8.93
CA ARG A 349 14.40 -7.56 10.18
C ARG A 349 13.15 -7.16 10.99
N ILE A 350 12.59 -8.11 11.74
CA ILE A 350 11.41 -7.87 12.58
C ILE A 350 11.77 -8.17 14.03
N ASP A 351 11.84 -7.12 14.85
CA ASP A 351 12.08 -7.21 16.29
C ASP A 351 10.90 -7.90 17.00
N PRO A 352 11.12 -8.88 17.89
CA PRO A 352 10.07 -9.45 18.71
C PRO A 352 9.37 -8.41 19.58
N MET A 353 8.07 -8.65 19.82
CA MET A 353 7.31 -7.91 20.80
C MET A 353 7.70 -8.34 22.23
N THR A 354 7.60 -7.40 23.16
CA THR A 354 7.99 -7.52 24.56
C THR A 354 6.79 -7.30 25.48
N ASP A 355 6.93 -7.54 26.79
CA ASP A 355 5.87 -7.28 27.77
C ASP A 355 5.34 -5.85 27.72
N LYS A 356 6.21 -4.85 27.46
CA LYS A 356 5.80 -3.46 27.28
C LYS A 356 4.96 -3.24 26.03
N ASP A 357 5.24 -3.99 24.96
CA ASP A 357 4.43 -3.99 23.75
C ASP A 357 3.07 -4.60 24.05
N PHE A 358 3.04 -5.76 24.70
CA PHE A 358 1.81 -6.47 25.09
C PHE A 358 0.89 -5.62 25.97
N GLU A 359 1.44 -4.96 27.00
CA GLU A 359 0.67 -4.05 27.86
C GLU A 359 0.04 -2.89 27.09
N TRP A 360 0.74 -2.34 26.08
CA TRP A 360 0.19 -1.26 25.26
C TRP A 360 -0.90 -1.77 24.32
N PHE A 361 -0.67 -2.90 23.66
CA PHE A 361 -1.67 -3.51 22.80
C PHE A 361 -2.92 -3.88 23.58
N GLU A 362 -2.80 -4.51 24.75
CA GLU A 362 -3.96 -4.85 25.59
C GLU A 362 -4.71 -3.60 26.08
N TYR A 363 -3.99 -2.52 26.37
CA TYR A 363 -4.62 -1.25 26.76
C TYR A 363 -5.41 -0.60 25.61
N LYS A 364 -4.86 -0.62 24.38
CA LYS A 364 -5.50 -0.01 23.20
C LYS A 364 -6.55 -0.91 22.55
N TYR A 365 -6.34 -2.22 22.63
CA TYR A 365 -7.14 -3.27 22.03
C TYR A 365 -7.39 -4.37 23.07
N PRO A 366 -8.37 -4.20 23.98
CA PRO A 366 -8.67 -5.20 24.99
C PRO A 366 -8.95 -6.58 24.38
N GLY A 367 -8.32 -7.62 24.93
CA GLY A 367 -8.34 -8.99 24.40
C GLY A 367 -7.28 -9.29 23.33
N TRP A 368 -6.36 -8.35 23.06
CA TRP A 368 -5.27 -8.56 22.10
C TRP A 368 -4.33 -9.67 22.59
N TYR A 369 -3.99 -9.71 23.88
CA TYR A 369 -3.03 -10.69 24.38
C TYR A 369 -3.58 -12.13 24.28
N ASP A 370 -4.87 -12.33 24.59
CA ASP A 370 -5.53 -13.64 24.46
C ASP A 370 -5.56 -14.16 23.01
N LYS A 371 -5.58 -13.24 22.03
CA LYS A 371 -5.55 -13.58 20.60
C LYS A 371 -4.12 -13.80 20.09
N TYR A 372 -3.20 -12.88 20.37
CA TYR A 372 -1.91 -12.79 19.69
C TYR A 372 -0.69 -13.05 20.59
N GLY A 373 -0.83 -12.95 21.92
CA GLY A 373 0.27 -12.94 22.88
C GLY A 373 1.12 -14.20 22.86
N ALA A 374 0.50 -15.37 23.03
CA ALA A 374 1.19 -16.67 23.03
C ALA A 374 1.97 -16.93 21.73
N TRP A 375 1.44 -16.46 20.59
CA TRP A 375 2.15 -16.55 19.31
C TRP A 375 3.39 -15.65 19.29
N TRP A 376 3.30 -14.41 19.77
CA TRP A 376 4.44 -13.50 19.85
C TRP A 376 5.52 -13.96 20.84
N GLU A 377 5.13 -14.64 21.91
CA GLU A 377 6.07 -15.31 22.82
C GLU A 377 6.83 -16.45 22.12
N ASN A 378 6.11 -17.25 21.32
CA ASN A 378 6.74 -18.27 20.48
C ASN A 378 7.66 -17.65 19.42
N TYR A 379 7.26 -16.54 18.79
CA TYR A 379 8.11 -15.79 17.87
C TYR A 379 9.42 -15.35 18.54
N ASN A 380 9.35 -14.84 19.76
CA ASN A 380 10.54 -14.48 20.53
C ASN A 380 11.43 -15.70 20.83
N ARG A 381 10.83 -16.81 21.30
CA ARG A 381 11.55 -18.07 21.58
C ARG A 381 12.25 -18.66 20.35
N LEU A 382 11.63 -18.52 19.17
CA LEU A 382 12.12 -19.05 17.90
C LEU A 382 12.96 -18.03 17.10
N SER A 383 13.23 -16.85 17.67
CA SER A 383 13.90 -15.78 16.94
C SER A 383 15.35 -16.12 16.58
N THR A 384 16.08 -16.86 17.41
CA THR A 384 17.48 -17.23 17.10
C THR A 384 17.59 -18.71 16.72
N PRO A 385 18.55 -19.11 15.86
CA PRO A 385 18.82 -20.52 15.59
C PRO A 385 19.16 -21.28 16.88
N ASN A 386 18.28 -22.21 17.26
CA ASN A 386 18.36 -22.93 18.54
C ASN A 386 18.02 -24.43 18.38
N GLY A 387 18.14 -24.96 17.16
CA GLY A 387 17.77 -26.34 16.82
C GLY A 387 16.36 -26.47 16.23
N HIS A 388 15.50 -25.47 16.39
CA HIS A 388 14.22 -25.36 15.69
C HIS A 388 14.38 -24.79 14.28
N LYS A 389 13.35 -24.96 13.45
CA LYS A 389 13.19 -24.27 12.16
C LYS A 389 12.64 -22.86 12.39
N PRO A 390 12.64 -21.99 11.34
CA PRO A 390 11.89 -20.74 11.39
C PRO A 390 10.42 -20.97 11.76
N ILE A 391 9.80 -19.99 12.44
CA ILE A 391 8.46 -20.10 13.02
C ILE A 391 7.38 -20.64 12.07
N VAL A 392 7.43 -20.30 10.76
CA VAL A 392 6.44 -20.79 9.78
C VAL A 392 6.40 -22.31 9.62
N PHE A 393 7.43 -23.03 10.08
CA PHE A 393 7.50 -24.50 10.02
C PHE A 393 7.36 -25.17 11.38
N GLU A 394 7.11 -24.41 12.44
CA GLU A 394 6.93 -24.91 13.80
C GLU A 394 5.44 -24.93 14.15
N ASP A 395 5.06 -25.86 15.02
CA ASP A 395 3.69 -25.94 15.52
C ASP A 395 3.46 -24.89 16.60
N VAL A 396 2.99 -23.71 16.17
CA VAL A 396 2.73 -22.53 17.01
C VAL A 396 1.29 -22.04 16.88
N ASP A 397 0.37 -22.96 16.55
CA ASP A 397 -1.06 -22.67 16.36
C ASP A 397 -1.30 -21.61 15.26
N TYR A 398 -0.53 -21.66 14.18
CA TYR A 398 -0.64 -20.75 13.04
C TYR A 398 -0.58 -21.52 11.71
N GLU A 399 -1.55 -21.30 10.83
CA GLU A 399 -1.57 -21.82 9.45
C GLU A 399 -1.35 -20.66 8.47
N TYR A 400 -0.36 -20.80 7.58
CA TYR A 400 0.00 -19.79 6.59
C TYR A 400 -1.17 -19.49 5.63
N PRO A 401 -1.49 -18.21 5.37
CA PRO A 401 -2.70 -17.85 4.64
C PRO A 401 -2.60 -18.04 3.12
N HIS A 402 -3.76 -18.21 2.48
CA HIS A 402 -3.87 -18.06 1.02
C HIS A 402 -3.77 -16.59 0.61
N ARG A 403 -3.41 -16.32 -0.65
CA ARG A 403 -3.28 -14.95 -1.19
C ARG A 403 -4.56 -14.50 -1.89
N CYS A 404 -4.93 -13.23 -1.72
CA CYS A 404 -6.05 -12.67 -2.47
C CYS A 404 -5.62 -12.37 -3.91
N TRP A 405 -6.35 -12.88 -4.90
CA TRP A 405 -6.06 -12.62 -6.31
C TRP A 405 -6.14 -11.12 -6.68
N THR A 406 -7.05 -10.39 -6.02
CA THR A 406 -7.35 -8.99 -6.36
C THR A 406 -6.38 -8.00 -5.71
N CYS A 407 -6.34 -7.92 -4.39
CA CYS A 407 -5.51 -6.93 -3.68
C CYS A 407 -4.11 -7.43 -3.34
N MET A 408 -3.80 -8.70 -3.62
CA MET A 408 -2.54 -9.38 -3.27
C MET A 408 -2.27 -9.52 -1.77
N VAL A 409 -2.99 -8.84 -0.88
CA VAL A 409 -2.90 -9.06 0.57
C VAL A 409 -3.42 -10.46 0.91
N PRO A 410 -2.79 -11.22 1.84
CA PRO A 410 -3.30 -12.53 2.19
C PRO A 410 -4.72 -12.52 2.79
N CYS A 411 -5.41 -13.65 2.70
CA CYS A 411 -6.75 -13.90 3.21
C CYS A 411 -6.69 -14.14 4.73
N LEU A 412 -6.30 -13.09 5.45
CA LEU A 412 -5.98 -13.14 6.88
C LEU A 412 -7.20 -13.21 7.78
N VAL A 413 -8.27 -12.52 7.38
CA VAL A 413 -9.56 -12.60 8.04
C VAL A 413 -10.30 -13.78 7.44
N ARG A 414 -10.17 -14.93 8.12
CA ARG A 414 -10.49 -16.24 7.56
C ARG A 414 -11.96 -16.41 7.23
N GLU A 415 -12.84 -15.91 8.11
CA GLU A 415 -14.29 -15.96 7.95
C GLU A 415 -14.82 -15.27 6.68
N ASP A 416 -14.05 -14.34 6.12
CA ASP A 416 -14.43 -13.58 4.91
C ASP A 416 -13.87 -14.16 3.62
N MET A 417 -13.01 -15.20 3.70
CA MET A 417 -12.39 -15.77 2.52
C MET A 417 -13.45 -16.41 1.62
N VAL A 418 -13.42 -16.05 0.34
CA VAL A 418 -14.23 -16.68 -0.70
C VAL A 418 -13.37 -17.21 -1.83
N MET A 419 -13.91 -18.17 -2.58
CA MET A 419 -13.25 -18.76 -3.75
C MET A 419 -14.17 -18.70 -4.96
N ALA A 420 -13.59 -18.51 -6.14
CA ALA A 420 -14.30 -18.63 -7.40
C ALA A 420 -13.39 -19.18 -8.50
N LYS A 421 -14.01 -19.82 -9.49
CA LYS A 421 -13.33 -20.22 -10.73
C LYS A 421 -13.55 -19.13 -11.77
N VAL A 422 -12.49 -18.38 -12.07
CA VAL A 422 -12.54 -17.25 -12.98
C VAL A 422 -11.51 -17.45 -14.09
N ASP A 423 -11.93 -17.27 -15.34
CA ASP A 423 -11.11 -17.50 -16.53
C ASP A 423 -10.41 -18.88 -16.54
N GLY A 424 -11.08 -19.90 -16.02
CA GLY A 424 -10.59 -21.28 -15.97
C GLY A 424 -9.69 -21.63 -14.77
N GLN A 425 -9.32 -20.66 -13.93
CA GLN A 425 -8.47 -20.86 -12.75
C GLN A 425 -9.26 -20.68 -11.46
N TRP A 426 -9.02 -21.53 -10.47
CA TRP A 426 -9.52 -21.32 -9.12
C TRP A 426 -8.66 -20.28 -8.39
N ARG A 427 -9.34 -19.30 -7.80
CA ARG A 427 -8.73 -18.14 -7.15
C ARG A 427 -9.32 -17.96 -5.75
N THR A 428 -8.47 -17.53 -4.83
CA THR A 428 -8.85 -17.12 -3.47
C THR A 428 -8.99 -15.60 -3.39
N TYR A 429 -9.97 -15.13 -2.63
CA TYR A 429 -10.21 -13.72 -2.37
C TYR A 429 -10.37 -13.50 -0.87
N CYS A 430 -9.78 -12.44 -0.34
CA CYS A 430 -9.87 -12.15 1.09
C CYS A 430 -11.24 -11.64 1.54
N HIS A 431 -12.12 -11.29 0.59
CA HIS A 431 -13.47 -10.81 0.84
C HIS A 431 -14.31 -10.85 -0.44
N GLU A 432 -15.64 -10.88 -0.33
CA GLU A 432 -16.56 -10.87 -1.47
C GLU A 432 -16.35 -9.67 -2.40
N MET A 433 -15.93 -8.51 -1.88
CA MET A 433 -15.59 -7.35 -2.71
C MET A 433 -14.37 -7.56 -3.61
N CYS A 434 -13.38 -8.32 -3.15
CA CYS A 434 -12.24 -8.68 -3.98
C CYS A 434 -12.67 -9.64 -5.10
N LYS A 435 -13.54 -10.61 -4.78
CA LYS A 435 -14.13 -11.51 -5.78
C LYS A 435 -14.99 -10.74 -6.79
N TRP A 436 -15.89 -9.88 -6.33
CA TRP A 436 -16.73 -9.02 -7.18
C TRP A 436 -15.90 -8.15 -8.11
N THR A 437 -14.79 -7.59 -7.62
CA THR A 437 -13.88 -6.77 -8.44
C THR A 437 -13.38 -7.56 -9.64
N ASP A 438 -12.81 -8.74 -9.39
CA ASP A 438 -12.31 -9.60 -10.46
C ASP A 438 -13.46 -10.13 -11.32
N GLU A 439 -14.41 -10.86 -10.73
CA GLU A 439 -15.43 -11.62 -11.44
C GLU A 439 -16.43 -10.76 -12.22
N THR A 440 -16.78 -9.58 -11.68
CA THR A 440 -17.91 -8.76 -12.17
C THR A 440 -17.47 -7.37 -12.62
N ALA A 441 -16.75 -6.61 -11.78
CA ALA A 441 -16.45 -5.20 -12.07
C ALA A 441 -15.44 -5.05 -13.21
N PHE A 442 -14.42 -5.92 -13.25
CA PHE A 442 -13.31 -5.86 -14.20
C PHE A 442 -13.63 -6.70 -15.44
N ARG A 443 -14.74 -6.36 -16.09
CA ARG A 443 -15.27 -7.05 -17.27
C ARG A 443 -15.53 -6.08 -18.41
N PRO A 444 -15.53 -6.54 -19.68
CA PRO A 444 -15.85 -5.69 -20.83
C PRO A 444 -17.29 -5.18 -20.83
N THR A 445 -18.16 -5.72 -19.98
CA THR A 445 -19.51 -5.25 -19.78
C THR A 445 -19.83 -5.28 -18.29
N TYR A 446 -20.35 -4.18 -17.76
CA TYR A 446 -20.77 -4.06 -16.37
C TYR A 446 -22.24 -3.63 -16.33
N GLN A 447 -23.11 -4.46 -15.74
CA GLN A 447 -24.56 -4.19 -15.61
C GLN A 447 -25.22 -3.72 -16.93
N GLY A 448 -24.86 -4.36 -18.05
CA GLY A 448 -25.38 -4.05 -19.39
C GLY A 448 -24.66 -2.91 -20.11
N ARG A 449 -23.81 -2.13 -19.44
CA ARG A 449 -22.98 -1.09 -20.06
C ARG A 449 -21.66 -1.66 -20.57
N GLN A 450 -21.24 -1.26 -21.76
CA GLN A 450 -19.92 -1.59 -22.29
C GLN A 450 -18.83 -0.81 -21.54
N THR A 451 -17.81 -1.52 -21.07
CA THR A 451 -16.67 -0.98 -20.33
C THR A 451 -15.34 -1.54 -20.84
N PRO A 452 -15.03 -1.38 -22.15
CA PRO A 452 -13.87 -1.99 -22.78
C PRO A 452 -12.53 -1.45 -22.27
N ASN A 453 -12.50 -0.28 -21.64
CA ASN A 453 -11.28 0.32 -21.11
C ASN A 453 -10.90 -0.24 -19.73
N MET A 454 -11.81 -0.96 -19.06
CA MET A 454 -11.51 -1.53 -17.76
C MET A 454 -10.40 -2.58 -17.84
N GLY A 455 -9.49 -2.54 -16.84
CA GLY A 455 -8.36 -3.45 -16.72
C GLY A 455 -8.79 -4.88 -16.39
N LYS A 456 -7.81 -5.80 -16.37
CA LYS A 456 -8.00 -7.20 -15.98
C LYS A 456 -6.93 -7.65 -14.99
N LEU A 457 -7.30 -8.57 -14.10
CA LEU A 457 -6.41 -9.18 -13.12
C LEU A 457 -5.92 -10.53 -13.65
N ILE A 458 -4.85 -10.49 -14.46
CA ILE A 458 -4.32 -11.66 -15.18
C ILE A 458 -2.82 -11.85 -14.94
N GLY A 459 -2.28 -12.96 -15.45
CA GLY A 459 -0.86 -13.29 -15.40
C GLY A 459 -0.43 -13.97 -14.10
N HIS A 460 0.88 -14.12 -13.94
CA HIS A 460 1.48 -14.59 -12.68
C HIS A 460 1.54 -13.42 -11.71
N ARG A 461 0.65 -13.45 -10.69
CA ARG A 461 0.49 -12.35 -9.74
C ARG A 461 1.24 -12.62 -8.43
N GLU A 462 1.20 -13.86 -7.95
CA GLU A 462 1.79 -14.29 -6.68
C GLU A 462 3.24 -14.74 -6.85
N TRP A 463 4.13 -14.29 -5.97
CA TRP A 463 5.55 -14.66 -5.98
C TRP A 463 5.76 -16.14 -5.63
N GLU A 464 4.94 -16.70 -4.72
CA GLU A 464 5.04 -18.09 -4.26
C GLU A 464 4.91 -19.07 -5.43
N THR A 465 4.07 -18.73 -6.42
CA THR A 465 3.84 -19.58 -7.61
C THR A 465 5.13 -19.78 -8.41
N LEU A 466 6.04 -18.81 -8.42
CA LEU A 466 7.31 -18.88 -9.14
C LEU A 466 8.32 -19.83 -8.48
N TYR A 467 8.15 -20.09 -7.18
CA TYR A 467 9.09 -20.87 -6.36
C TYR A 467 8.50 -22.18 -5.83
N HIS A 468 7.32 -22.59 -6.31
CA HIS A 468 6.69 -23.84 -5.86
C HIS A 468 7.64 -25.03 -6.04
N GLY A 469 7.89 -25.78 -4.96
CA GLY A 469 8.77 -26.95 -4.94
C GLY A 469 10.26 -26.64 -4.73
N TRP A 470 10.67 -25.37 -4.62
CA TRP A 470 12.07 -25.00 -4.38
C TRP A 470 12.42 -25.08 -2.90
N ASN A 471 13.67 -25.40 -2.56
CA ASN A 471 14.14 -25.30 -1.19
C ASN A 471 14.35 -23.82 -0.81
N TRP A 472 14.01 -23.44 0.43
CA TRP A 472 14.08 -22.05 0.88
C TRP A 472 15.46 -21.40 0.79
N ALA A 473 16.55 -22.16 0.90
CA ALA A 473 17.87 -21.59 0.68
C ALA A 473 18.06 -21.13 -0.78
N ASP A 474 17.50 -21.86 -1.75
CA ASP A 474 17.55 -21.48 -3.17
C ASP A 474 16.63 -20.30 -3.45
N VAL A 475 15.43 -20.30 -2.86
CA VAL A 475 14.47 -19.18 -2.97
C VAL A 475 15.11 -17.87 -2.45
N VAL A 476 15.64 -17.87 -1.22
CA VAL A 476 16.28 -16.68 -0.61
C VAL A 476 17.52 -16.23 -1.38
N SER A 477 18.28 -17.17 -1.95
CA SER A 477 19.44 -16.86 -2.79
C SER A 477 19.02 -16.20 -4.11
N ASP A 478 17.98 -16.73 -4.78
CA ASP A 478 17.47 -16.20 -6.05
C ASP A 478 16.84 -14.81 -5.87
N MET A 479 16.09 -14.60 -4.79
CA MET A 479 15.56 -13.27 -4.42
C MET A 479 16.66 -12.26 -4.07
N GLY A 480 17.89 -12.73 -3.81
CA GLY A 480 19.02 -11.87 -3.44
C GLY A 480 18.98 -11.38 -1.98
N PHE A 481 18.24 -12.05 -1.09
CA PHE A 481 18.09 -11.69 0.32
C PHE A 481 19.19 -12.27 1.22
N VAL A 482 20.42 -12.20 0.72
CA VAL A 482 21.62 -12.70 1.38
C VAL A 482 22.64 -11.57 1.51
N ARG A 483 23.34 -11.51 2.64
CA ARG A 483 24.38 -10.51 2.92
C ARG A 483 25.65 -10.81 2.11
N ASP A 484 26.59 -9.87 2.16
CA ASP A 484 27.84 -9.91 1.38
C ASP A 484 28.72 -11.16 1.64
N ASP A 485 28.52 -11.85 2.77
CA ASP A 485 29.20 -13.11 3.07
C ASP A 485 28.65 -14.31 2.29
N GLY A 486 27.59 -14.11 1.50
CA GLY A 486 26.98 -15.11 0.64
C GLY A 486 26.20 -16.20 1.39
N LYS A 487 25.99 -16.07 2.71
CA LYS A 487 25.30 -17.09 3.51
C LYS A 487 24.33 -16.54 4.54
N THR A 488 24.58 -15.37 5.11
CA THR A 488 23.76 -14.83 6.20
C THR A 488 22.55 -14.13 5.63
N MET A 489 21.37 -14.42 6.14
CA MET A 489 20.14 -13.81 5.62
C MET A 489 20.11 -12.31 5.93
N VAL A 490 19.56 -11.52 4.99
CA VAL A 490 19.28 -10.10 5.22
C VAL A 490 18.22 -9.99 6.31
N ALA A 491 17.09 -10.65 6.12
CA ALA A 491 16.04 -10.75 7.12
C ALA A 491 16.47 -11.58 8.32
N GLN A 492 15.98 -11.16 9.48
CA GLN A 492 16.16 -11.82 10.77
C GLN A 492 14.91 -11.54 11.61
N PRO A 493 14.46 -12.47 12.44
CA PRO A 493 13.34 -12.25 13.35
C PRO A 493 13.80 -11.60 14.68
N HIS A 494 14.87 -10.80 14.63
CA HIS A 494 15.42 -10.00 15.73
C HIS A 494 16.38 -8.92 15.21
N LEU A 495 16.80 -8.03 16.11
CA LEU A 495 17.74 -6.95 15.81
C LEU A 495 19.20 -7.24 16.19
N ASP A 496 19.48 -8.36 16.85
CA ASP A 496 20.85 -8.75 17.20
C ASP A 496 21.69 -9.06 15.94
N LEU A 497 22.84 -8.37 15.78
CA LEU A 497 23.77 -8.54 14.66
C LEU A 497 24.96 -9.47 14.99
N ASN A 498 24.95 -10.14 16.15
CA ASN A 498 25.94 -11.17 16.46
C ASN A 498 25.80 -12.34 15.45
N PRO A 499 26.85 -12.66 14.66
CA PRO A 499 26.79 -13.73 13.67
C PRO A 499 26.33 -15.09 14.21
N ASP A 500 26.64 -15.41 15.48
CA ASP A 500 26.27 -16.69 16.10
C ASP A 500 24.76 -16.83 16.34
N LYS A 501 24.02 -15.72 16.31
CA LYS A 501 22.57 -15.67 16.51
C LYS A 501 21.79 -15.50 15.21
N MET A 502 22.47 -15.26 14.08
CA MET A 502 21.81 -14.95 12.83
C MET A 502 21.44 -16.21 12.04
N TRP A 503 20.27 -16.19 11.43
CA TRP A 503 19.84 -17.19 10.46
C TRP A 503 20.64 -17.08 9.16
N THR A 504 20.88 -18.25 8.56
CA THR A 504 21.71 -18.42 7.37
C THR A 504 21.06 -19.39 6.40
N LEU A 505 21.55 -19.43 5.16
CA LEU A 505 21.11 -20.41 4.16
C LEU A 505 21.25 -21.86 4.62
N ASP A 506 22.25 -22.19 5.45
CA ASP A 506 22.43 -23.54 5.99
C ASP A 506 21.27 -23.98 6.89
N HIS A 507 20.66 -23.03 7.60
CA HIS A 507 19.44 -23.28 8.37
C HIS A 507 18.24 -23.53 7.44
N LEU A 508 18.12 -22.74 6.37
CA LEU A 508 17.04 -22.89 5.39
C LEU A 508 17.14 -24.17 4.55
N ARG A 509 18.34 -24.71 4.34
CA ARG A 509 18.56 -26.00 3.65
C ARG A 509 17.81 -27.15 4.34
N LYS A 510 17.55 -27.04 5.64
CA LYS A 510 16.82 -28.05 6.43
C LYS A 510 15.29 -27.86 6.41
N CYS A 511 14.81 -26.78 5.82
CA CYS A 511 13.38 -26.47 5.72
C CYS A 511 12.73 -27.25 4.58
N PRO A 512 11.43 -27.58 4.68
CA PRO A 512 10.69 -28.19 3.57
C PRO A 512 10.65 -27.24 2.37
N PRO A 513 10.43 -27.74 1.14
CA PRO A 513 10.26 -26.89 -0.03
C PRO A 513 9.10 -25.91 0.12
N LEU A 514 9.19 -24.75 -0.56
CA LEU A 514 8.12 -23.76 -0.63
C LEU A 514 6.91 -24.36 -1.33
N ALA A 515 5.75 -24.23 -0.70
CA ALA A 515 4.48 -24.71 -1.24
C ALA A 515 3.58 -23.51 -1.57
N SER A 516 3.40 -23.22 -2.87
CA SER A 516 2.49 -22.16 -3.31
C SER A 516 1.02 -22.49 -3.00
N PRO A 517 0.30 -21.64 -2.24
CA PRO A 517 -1.12 -21.84 -1.95
C PRO A 517 -1.97 -21.90 -3.22
N ASN A 518 -1.68 -21.07 -4.22
CA ASN A 518 -2.44 -21.04 -5.48
C ASN A 518 -2.19 -22.27 -6.36
N VAL A 519 -0.95 -22.78 -6.43
CA VAL A 519 -0.67 -24.04 -7.16
C VAL A 519 -1.42 -25.20 -6.51
N LEU A 520 -1.26 -25.37 -5.19
CA LEU A 520 -1.92 -26.45 -4.46
C LEU A 520 -3.44 -26.40 -4.57
N LEU A 521 -4.04 -25.20 -4.51
CA LEU A 521 -5.48 -25.01 -4.68
C LEU A 521 -5.99 -25.51 -6.04
N ASN A 522 -5.20 -25.33 -7.09
CA ASN A 522 -5.58 -25.70 -8.45
C ASN A 522 -5.28 -27.18 -8.76
N GLU A 523 -4.45 -27.85 -7.96
CA GLU A 523 -4.22 -29.31 -8.01
C GLU A 523 -5.30 -30.12 -7.28
N MET A 524 -5.99 -29.51 -6.30
CA MET A 524 -7.10 -30.12 -5.59
C MET A 524 -8.24 -30.52 -6.53
N SER A 525 -8.86 -31.67 -6.26
CA SER A 525 -10.20 -32.00 -6.76
C SER A 525 -11.24 -31.02 -6.22
N ASP A 526 -12.44 -30.99 -6.82
CA ASP A 526 -13.50 -30.08 -6.39
C ASP A 526 -14.00 -30.39 -4.96
N ASP A 527 -14.00 -31.65 -4.55
CA ASP A 527 -14.37 -32.08 -3.19
C ASP A 527 -13.31 -31.64 -2.16
N GLU A 528 -12.02 -31.85 -2.47
CA GLU A 528 -10.91 -31.41 -1.61
C GLU A 528 -10.90 -29.89 -1.44
N ARG A 529 -11.14 -29.15 -2.53
CA ARG A 529 -11.21 -27.68 -2.48
C ARG A 529 -12.39 -27.18 -1.65
N THR A 530 -13.54 -27.83 -1.77
CA THR A 530 -14.73 -27.49 -0.98
C THR A 530 -14.48 -27.74 0.51
N ALA A 531 -13.91 -28.89 0.85
CA ALA A 531 -13.52 -29.21 2.22
C ALA A 531 -12.45 -28.25 2.76
N PHE A 532 -11.45 -27.91 1.95
CA PHE A 532 -10.43 -26.92 2.27
C PHE A 532 -11.04 -25.56 2.59
N ALA A 533 -11.91 -25.03 1.72
CA ALA A 533 -12.54 -23.74 1.92
C ALA A 533 -13.37 -23.70 3.19
N ALA A 534 -14.18 -24.74 3.45
CA ALA A 534 -14.97 -24.86 4.67
C ALA A 534 -14.11 -24.92 5.93
N ARG A 535 -12.98 -25.65 5.90
CA ARG A 535 -12.03 -25.71 7.01
C ARG A 535 -11.36 -24.36 7.24
N TYR A 536 -10.85 -23.72 6.18
CA TYR A 536 -10.11 -22.47 6.30
C TYR A 536 -10.97 -21.36 6.92
N VAL A 537 -12.22 -21.21 6.46
CA VAL A 537 -13.20 -20.24 6.98
C VAL A 537 -13.53 -20.46 8.45
N LYS A 538 -13.49 -21.72 8.93
CA LYS A 538 -13.69 -22.07 10.34
C LYS A 538 -12.43 -21.91 11.21
N GLY A 539 -11.29 -21.56 10.59
CA GLY A 539 -10.08 -21.23 11.33
C GLY A 539 -10.30 -20.04 12.27
N GLY A 540 -9.60 -20.04 13.40
CA GLY A 540 -9.72 -18.97 14.38
C GLY A 540 -9.04 -17.66 13.94
N PRO A 541 -9.30 -16.55 14.65
CA PRO A 541 -8.48 -15.35 14.55
C PRO A 541 -7.01 -15.66 14.89
N ALA A 542 -6.09 -14.75 14.57
CA ALA A 542 -4.65 -14.94 14.73
C ALA A 542 -4.09 -16.11 13.90
N GLY A 543 -4.64 -16.32 12.70
CA GLY A 543 -4.21 -17.38 11.78
C GLY A 543 -4.35 -18.81 12.30
N ARG A 544 -5.17 -19.06 13.33
CA ARG A 544 -5.30 -20.39 13.94
C ARG A 544 -6.00 -21.39 13.01
N PRO A 545 -5.56 -22.66 12.94
CA PRO A 545 -6.27 -23.70 12.22
C PRO A 545 -7.69 -23.91 12.78
N ALA A 546 -8.56 -24.52 11.97
CA ALA A 546 -9.87 -24.92 12.48
C ALA A 546 -9.72 -25.97 13.59
N PRO A 547 -10.60 -25.97 14.61
CA PRO A 547 -10.63 -27.03 15.62
C PRO A 547 -10.74 -28.41 14.96
N ALA A 548 -10.10 -29.43 15.54
CA ALA A 548 -10.04 -30.78 14.96
C ALA A 548 -11.43 -31.44 14.77
N ASP A 549 -12.46 -30.91 15.45
CA ASP A 549 -13.84 -31.42 15.46
C ASP A 549 -14.77 -30.65 14.51
N ALA A 550 -14.24 -29.71 13.71
CA ALA A 550 -15.00 -28.68 12.99
C ALA A 550 -15.47 -29.06 11.59
#